data_AF-A0A537GMN8-F1
#
_entry.id   AF-A0A537GMN8-F1
#
_cell.length_a   1.000
_cell.length_b   1.000
_cell.length_c   1.000
_cell.angle_alpha   90.00
_cell.angle_beta   90.00
_cell.angle_gamma   90.00
#
_symmetry.space_group_name_H-M   'P 1'
#
loop_
_entity.id
_entity.type
_entity.pdbx_description
1 polymer ?
#
loop_
_entity_poly.entity_id
_entity_poly.type
_entity_poly.pdbx_seq_one_letter_code
_entity_poly.pdbx_strand_id
1 'polypeptide(L)' 'MTARIEVEDGRLDIIEDKIVHSLGERPSSSIGEIARDLRVNRSTASKYLHVLRAKRMVNFRQVGPVKLWSLEDEK' A
#
# COMPACT_ATOMS: atom_id res chain seq x y z
N MET A 1 -3.53 -22.42 24.48
CA MET A 1 -2.92 -22.86 23.20
C MET A 1 -2.74 -21.60 22.38
N THR A 2 -1.61 -20.94 22.57
CA THR A 2 -1.35 -19.58 22.10
C THR A 2 -0.69 -19.68 20.73
N ALA A 3 -1.42 -19.39 19.66
CA ALA A 3 -0.85 -19.31 18.33
C ALA A 3 0.02 -18.05 18.26
N ARG A 4 1.32 -18.24 18.43
CA ARG A 4 2.34 -17.28 18.02
C ARG A 4 2.17 -17.06 16.53
N ILE A 5 1.76 -15.87 16.14
CA ILE A 5 1.94 -15.40 14.77
C ILE A 5 3.29 -14.68 14.77
N GLU A 6 4.35 -15.46 14.61
CA GLU A 6 5.63 -14.96 14.13
C GLU A 6 5.48 -14.86 12.60
N VAL A 7 5.37 -13.64 12.07
CA VAL A 7 5.62 -13.40 10.64
C VAL A 7 6.92 -12.61 10.55
N GLU A 8 7.99 -13.34 10.25
CA GLU A 8 9.26 -12.80 9.77
C GLU A 8 9.05 -12.06 8.44
N ASP A 9 9.24 -10.74 8.45
CA ASP A 9 10.28 -10.05 7.68
C ASP A 9 10.21 -8.55 8.02
N GLY A 10 10.97 -8.12 9.03
CA GLY A 10 10.96 -6.77 9.59
C GLY A 10 11.64 -5.70 8.74
N ARG A 11 11.79 -5.91 7.42
CA ARG A 11 12.30 -4.89 6.49
C ARG A 11 11.33 -4.66 5.36
N LEU A 12 10.51 -3.62 5.50
CA LEU A 12 9.81 -3.05 4.37
C LEU A 12 10.85 -2.53 3.36
N ASP A 13 10.61 -2.80 2.07
CA ASP A 13 11.37 -2.17 0.99
C ASP A 13 11.18 -0.64 1.09
N ILE A 14 12.20 0.15 0.77
CA ILE A 14 12.14 1.62 0.82
C ILE A 14 10.91 2.17 0.07
N ILE A 15 10.48 1.50 -1.01
CA ILE A 15 9.28 1.88 -1.77
C ILE A 15 8.01 1.48 -1.02
N GLU A 16 7.98 0.32 -0.38
CA GLU A 16 6.84 -0.11 0.45
C GLU A 16 6.59 0.87 1.60
N ASP A 17 7.63 1.24 2.33
CA ASP A 17 7.57 2.23 3.42
C ASP A 17 7.03 3.57 2.94
N LYS A 18 7.54 4.05 1.80
CA LYS A 18 7.08 5.31 1.22
C LYS A 18 5.61 5.27 0.80
N ILE A 19 5.12 4.13 0.30
CA ILE A 19 3.70 3.98 -0.06
C ILE A 19 2.84 4.03 1.20
N VAL A 20 3.20 3.29 2.25
CA VAL A 20 2.46 3.27 3.51
C VAL A 20 2.42 4.66 4.13
N HIS A 21 3.56 5.35 4.18
CA HIS A 21 3.62 6.73 4.66
C HIS A 21 2.77 7.68 3.81
N SER A 22 2.86 7.61 2.48
CA SER A 22 2.07 8.44 1.57
C SER A 22 0.57 8.24 1.76
N LEU A 23 0.12 6.99 1.95
CA LEU A 23 -1.29 6.67 2.18
C LEU A 23 -1.78 7.02 3.60
N GLY A 24 -0.88 7.05 4.59
CA GLY A 24 -1.19 7.56 5.93
C GLY A 24 -1.45 9.07 5.94
N GLU A 25 -0.65 9.84 5.20
CA GLU A 25 -0.82 11.29 5.05
C GLU A 25 -2.01 11.65 4.14
N ARG A 26 -2.21 10.88 3.06
CA ARG A 26 -3.30 11.09 2.11
C ARG A 26 -4.00 9.77 1.75
N PRO A 27 -5.02 9.38 2.52
CA PRO A 27 -5.86 8.24 2.20
C PRO A 27 -6.63 8.44 0.89
N SER A 28 -7.11 7.33 0.31
CA SER A 28 -7.91 7.34 -0.94
C SER A 28 -7.18 7.92 -2.16
N SER A 29 -5.88 7.64 -2.28
CA SER A 29 -5.06 8.13 -3.40
C SER A 29 -5.08 7.17 -4.59
N SER A 30 -5.10 7.71 -5.80
CA SER A 30 -4.93 6.93 -7.03
C SER A 30 -3.47 6.49 -7.23
N ILE A 31 -3.25 5.47 -8.06
CA ILE A 31 -1.89 5.03 -8.44
C ILE A 31 -1.08 6.20 -9.03
N GLY A 32 -1.74 7.10 -9.77
CA GLY A 32 -1.08 8.25 -10.40
C GLY A 32 -0.58 9.29 -9.39
N GLU A 33 -1.33 9.51 -8.31
CA GLU A 33 -0.94 10.40 -7.21
C GLU A 33 0.20 9.78 -6.41
N ILE A 34 0.06 8.52 -6.00
CA ILE A 34 1.10 7.78 -5.26
C ILE A 34 2.41 7.75 -6.05
N ALA A 35 2.35 7.45 -7.35
CA ALA A 35 3.54 7.42 -8.21
C ALA A 35 4.22 8.79 -8.31
N ARG A 36 3.43 9.88 -8.38
CA ARG A 36 3.93 11.25 -8.43
C ARG A 36 4.64 11.62 -7.13
N ASP A 37 4.02 11.33 -5.99
CA ASP A 37 4.55 11.65 -4.66
C ASP A 37 5.87 10.91 -4.39
N LEU A 38 5.93 9.63 -4.81
CA LEU A 38 7.12 8.80 -4.66
C LEU A 38 8.18 9.03 -5.73
N ARG A 39 7.88 9.83 -6.77
CA ARG A 39 8.73 10.04 -7.96
C ARG A 39 9.11 8.72 -8.66
N VAL A 40 8.16 7.80 -8.76
CA VAL A 40 8.30 6.53 -9.49
C VAL A 40 7.31 6.48 -10.64
N ASN A 41 7.49 5.52 -11.56
CA ASN A 41 6.49 5.30 -12.60
C ASN A 41 5.25 4.57 -12.03
N ARG A 42 4.13 4.63 -12.77
CA ARG A 42 2.87 4.01 -12.35
C ARG A 42 2.93 2.49 -12.25
N SER A 43 3.73 1.81 -13.09
CA SER A 43 3.83 0.35 -13.06
C SER A 43 4.57 -0.15 -11.81
N THR A 44 5.63 0.54 -11.39
CA THR A 44 6.34 0.31 -10.13
C THR A 44 5.39 0.51 -8.95
N ALA A 45 4.72 1.66 -8.86
CA ALA A 45 3.75 1.92 -7.80
C ALA A 45 2.65 0.85 -7.75
N SER A 46 2.10 0.47 -8.92
CA SER A 46 1.09 -0.59 -9.01
C SER A 46 1.62 -1.94 -8.53
N LYS A 47 2.85 -2.32 -8.89
CA LYS A 47 3.45 -3.59 -8.45
C LYS A 47 3.56 -3.64 -6.93
N TYR A 48 4.12 -2.60 -6.32
CA TYR A 48 4.30 -2.55 -4.86
C TYR A 48 2.97 -2.44 -4.11
N LEU A 49 1.97 -1.70 -4.62
CA LEU A 49 0.63 -1.68 -4.03
C LEU A 49 -0.03 -3.07 -4.02
N HIS A 50 0.19 -3.88 -5.06
CA HIS A 50 -0.28 -5.26 -5.09
C HIS A 50 0.44 -6.16 -4.09
N VAL A 51 1.75 -5.99 -3.89
CA VAL A 51 2.52 -6.69 -2.85
C VAL A 51 1.99 -6.32 -1.46
N LEU A 52 1.87 -5.02 -1.17
CA LEU A 52 1.34 -4.53 0.11
C LEU A 52 -0.09 -5.01 0.39
N ARG A 53 -0.93 -5.13 -0.64
CA ARG A 53 -2.27 -5.70 -0.51
C ARG A 53 -2.25 -7.19 -0.21
N ALA A 54 -1.35 -7.95 -0.82
CA ALA A 54 -1.15 -9.36 -0.47
C ALA A 54 -0.66 -9.51 0.99
N LYS A 55 0.12 -8.54 1.49
CA LYS A 55 0.51 -8.41 2.90
C LYS A 55 -0.60 -7.85 3.81
N ARG A 56 -1.79 -7.56 3.29
CA ARG A 56 -2.94 -6.95 4.00
C ARG A 56 -2.63 -5.60 4.66
N MET A 57 -1.69 -4.84 4.11
CA MET A 57 -1.33 -3.51 4.64
C MET A 57 -2.13 -2.38 3.99
N VAL A 58 -2.62 -2.60 2.77
CA VAL A 58 -3.37 -1.61 1.98
C VAL A 58 -4.52 -2.29 1.26
N ASN A 59 -5.57 -1.54 1.01
CA ASN A 59 -6.67 -1.95 0.14
C ASN A 59 -7.00 -0.89 -0.91
N PHE A 60 -7.94 -1.21 -1.78
CA PHE A 60 -8.53 -0.20 -2.66
C PHE A 60 -10.04 -0.36 -2.77
N ARG A 61 -10.71 0.77 -3.02
CA ARG A 61 -12.07 0.80 -3.53
C ARG A 61 -12.09 1.27 -4.98
N GLN A 62 -13.03 0.75 -5.76
CA GLN A 62 -13.25 1.19 -7.13
C GLN A 62 -14.20 2.40 -7.14
N VAL A 63 -13.79 3.50 -7.79
CA VAL A 63 -14.61 4.69 -8.02
C VAL A 63 -14.56 5.03 -9.52
N GLY A 64 -15.65 4.73 -10.23
CA GLY A 64 -15.67 4.78 -11.69
C GLY A 64 -14.56 3.90 -12.29
N PRO A 65 -13.70 4.40 -13.20
CA PRO A 65 -12.58 3.63 -13.75
C PRO A 65 -11.34 3.59 -12.84
N VAL A 66 -11.32 4.31 -11.71
CA VAL A 66 -10.13 4.52 -10.88
C VAL A 66 -10.16 3.66 -9.61
N LYS A 67 -9.01 3.09 -9.24
CA LYS A 67 -8.78 2.48 -7.91
C LYS A 67 -8.22 3.54 -6.97
N LEU A 68 -8.91 3.77 -5.86
CA LEU A 68 -8.44 4.62 -4.77
C LEU A 68 -7.93 3.73 -3.65
N TRP A 69 -6.65 3.89 -3.34
CA TRP A 69 -5.93 3.07 -2.36
C TRP A 69 -5.91 3.76 -0.99
N SER A 70 -5.93 2.95 0.06
CA SER A 70 -5.83 3.37 1.45
C SER A 70 -5.10 2.30 2.26
N LEU A 71 -4.65 2.64 3.46
CA LEU A 71 -4.24 1.64 4.43
C LEU A 71 -5.43 0.70 4.72
N GLU A 72 -5.14 -0.56 5.02
CA GLU A 72 -6.13 -1.49 5.55
C GLU A 72 -6.40 -1.10 7.01
N ASP A 73 -7.65 -0.91 7.39
CA ASP A 73 -7.99 -0.66 8.80
C ASP A 73 -7.77 -1.95 9.62
N GLU A 74 -6.91 -1.89 10.64
CA GLU A 74 -6.86 -2.94 11.67
C GLU A 74 -8.19 -2.94 12.42
N LYS A 75 -9.04 -3.94 12.12
CA LYS A 75 -10.20 -4.28 12.94
C LYS A 75 -9.82 -5.22 14.08
#